data_AF-D3Z2N6-F1
#
_entry.id   AF-D3Z2N6-F1
#
_cell.length_a   1.000
_cell.length_b   1.000
_cell.length_c   1.000
_cell.angle_alpha   90.00
_cell.angle_beta   90.00
_cell.angle_gamma   90.00
#
_symmetry.space_group_name_H-M   'P 1'
#
loop_
_entity.id
_entity.type
_entity.pdbx_description
1 polymer ?
#
loop_
_entity_poly.entity_id
_entity_poly.type
_entity_poly.pdbx_seq_one_letter_code
_entity_poly.pdbx_strand_id
1 'polypeptide(L)'
;MGSLPEEKDSALWSDTPKGPLSAYRARASFNSGELLLFWDGQDVIHFKKTIFSTLENDPLFARSYGADLPLEKLRELNFLRCK
;
A
#
# COMPACT_ATOMS: atom_id res chain seq x y z
N MET A 1 -9.03 33.37 3.06
CA MET A 1 -8.48 32.40 4.03
C MET A 1 -8.15 31.15 3.25
N GLY A 2 -6.87 30.84 3.07
CA GLY A 2 -6.44 29.64 2.34
C GLY A 2 -6.63 28.42 3.23
N SER A 3 -7.31 27.40 2.73
CA SER A 3 -7.39 26.08 3.36
C SER A 3 -5.98 25.55 3.59
N LEU A 4 -5.68 25.10 4.81
CA LEU A 4 -4.40 24.49 5.15
C LEU A 4 -4.12 23.28 4.22
N PRO A 5 -2.90 23.14 3.67
CA PRO A 5 -2.52 21.96 2.91
C PRO A 5 -2.56 20.66 3.74
N GLU A 6 -2.48 20.77 5.07
CA GLU A 6 -2.46 19.62 5.99
C GLU A 6 -3.69 18.70 5.89
N GLU A 7 -4.86 19.25 5.55
CA GLU A 7 -6.10 18.45 5.54
C GLU A 7 -6.14 17.48 4.34
N LYS A 8 -5.54 17.86 3.21
CA LYS A 8 -5.42 17.01 2.01
C LYS A 8 -4.35 15.93 2.15
N ASP A 9 -3.28 16.21 2.91
CA ASP A 9 -2.17 15.27 3.05
C ASP A 9 -2.52 14.11 4.01
N SER A 10 -3.41 14.34 4.97
CA SER A 10 -3.96 13.28 5.84
C SER A 10 -4.66 12.16 5.06
N ALA A 11 -5.26 12.46 3.91
CA ALA A 11 -5.97 11.50 3.07
C ALA A 11 -5.04 10.58 2.26
N LEU A 12 -3.75 10.90 2.15
CA LEU A 12 -2.77 10.08 1.44
C LEU A 12 -2.38 8.85 2.26
N TRP A 13 -2.28 9.01 3.57
CA TRP A 13 -1.65 8.04 4.45
C TRP A 13 -2.69 7.35 5.33
N SER A 14 -2.87 6.03 5.15
CA SER A 14 -3.52 5.23 6.18
C SER A 14 -2.54 5.04 7.35
N ASP A 15 -2.98 5.32 8.57
CA ASP A 15 -2.16 5.09 9.75
C ASP A 15 -1.63 3.66 9.78
N THR A 16 -0.31 3.52 9.94
CA THR A 16 0.28 2.18 10.07
C THR A 16 -0.31 1.49 11.31
N PRO A 17 -0.71 0.21 11.21
CA PRO A 17 -1.32 -0.47 12.34
C PRO A 17 -0.35 -0.53 13.51
N LYS A 18 -0.88 -0.22 14.70
CA LYS A 18 -0.16 -0.33 15.96
C LYS A 18 0.11 -1.81 16.24
N GLY A 19 1.35 -2.10 16.61
CA GLY A 19 1.82 -3.45 16.94
C GLY A 19 3.22 -3.45 17.58
N PRO A 20 3.85 -4.62 17.75
CA PRO A 20 5.15 -4.75 18.39
C PRO A 20 6.27 -3.97 17.70
N LEU A 21 6.11 -3.66 16.41
CA LEU A 21 7.05 -2.87 15.63
C LEU A 21 6.92 -1.35 15.83
N SER A 22 5.86 -0.88 16.48
CA SER A 22 5.58 0.58 16.64
C SER A 22 6.66 1.27 17.46
N ALA A 23 7.17 0.60 18.51
CA ALA A 23 8.23 1.14 19.36
C ALA A 23 9.53 1.42 18.58
N TYR A 24 9.75 0.72 17.46
CA TYR A 24 10.88 0.95 16.58
C TYR A 24 10.59 2.05 15.56
N ARG A 25 9.38 2.08 14.96
CA ARG A 25 8.97 3.17 14.05
C ARG A 25 9.02 4.53 14.73
N ALA A 26 8.62 4.61 16.00
CA ALA A 26 8.64 5.84 16.79
C ALA A 26 10.05 6.38 17.09
N ARG A 27 11.11 5.57 16.89
CA ARG A 27 12.49 6.01 17.06
C ARG A 27 13.05 6.72 15.83
N ALA A 28 12.31 6.76 14.72
CA ALA A 28 12.75 7.47 13.53
C ALA A 28 12.95 8.95 13.83
N SER A 29 14.08 9.51 13.39
CA SER A 29 14.40 10.94 13.55
C SER A 29 13.79 11.81 12.44
N PHE A 30 12.90 11.25 11.61
CA PHE A 30 12.28 11.92 10.47
C PHE A 30 10.82 11.45 10.29
N ASN A 31 10.02 12.25 9.60
CA ASN A 31 8.66 11.90 9.24
C ASN A 31 8.64 11.00 7.99
N SER A 32 8.09 9.79 8.12
CA SER A 32 8.05 8.82 7.00
C SER A 32 7.14 9.25 5.85
N GLY A 33 6.07 10.01 6.14
CA GLY A 33 5.17 10.55 5.11
C GLY A 33 5.86 11.62 4.27
N GLU A 34 6.60 12.52 4.91
CA GLU A 34 7.42 13.53 4.21
C GLU A 34 8.50 12.88 3.35
N LEU A 35 9.16 11.84 3.85
CA LEU A 35 10.17 11.11 3.08
C LEU A 35 9.55 10.44 1.84
N LEU A 36 8.38 9.85 1.96
CA LEU A 36 7.69 9.22 0.84
C LEU A 36 7.22 10.27 -0.19
N LEU A 37 6.69 11.40 0.28
CA LEU A 37 6.36 12.54 -0.58
C LEU A 37 7.59 13.07 -1.32
N PHE A 38 8.73 13.15 -0.64
CA PHE A 38 10.00 13.58 -1.24
C PHE A 38 10.48 12.61 -2.33
N TRP A 39 10.31 11.29 -2.14
CA TRP A 39 10.77 10.29 -3.12
C TRP A 39 9.88 10.18 -4.35
N ASP A 40 8.56 10.06 -4.14
CA ASP A 40 7.64 9.72 -5.22
C ASP A 40 6.89 10.94 -5.77
N GLY A 41 6.69 11.98 -4.95
CA GLY A 41 5.78 13.07 -5.27
C GLY A 41 4.30 12.66 -5.19
N GLN A 42 3.45 13.68 -5.04
CA GLN A 42 2.03 13.52 -4.72
C GLN A 42 1.27 12.65 -5.73
N ASP A 43 1.46 12.92 -7.03
CA ASP A 43 0.70 12.28 -8.09
C ASP A 43 1.01 10.78 -8.18
N VAL A 44 2.29 10.42 -8.03
CA VAL A 44 2.74 9.03 -8.03
C VAL A 44 2.22 8.29 -6.81
N ILE A 45 2.20 8.92 -5.64
CA ILE A 45 1.62 8.34 -4.42
C ILE A 45 0.14 8.02 -4.62
N HIS A 46 -0.63 8.99 -5.15
CA HIS A 46 -2.06 8.79 -5.39
C HIS A 46 -2.32 7.67 -6.41
N PHE A 47 -1.52 7.64 -7.48
CA PHE A 47 -1.56 6.59 -8.49
C PHE A 47 -1.26 5.21 -7.90
N LYS A 48 -0.17 5.07 -7.13
CA LYS A 48 0.20 3.83 -6.44
C LYS A 48 -0.89 3.38 -5.48
N LYS A 49 -1.44 4.30 -4.68
CA LYS A 49 -2.53 4.00 -3.74
C LYS A 49 -3.77 3.46 -4.45
N THR A 50 -4.12 4.04 -5.60
CA THR A 50 -5.26 3.59 -6.41
C THR A 50 -5.05 2.16 -6.92
N ILE A 51 -3.87 1.87 -7.49
CA ILE A 51 -3.53 0.53 -7.97
C ILE A 51 -3.52 -0.48 -6.82
N PHE A 52 -2.80 -0.19 -5.73
CA PHE A 52 -2.64 -1.15 -4.64
C PHE A 52 -3.96 -1.42 -3.93
N SER A 53 -4.76 -0.39 -3.64
CA SER A 53 -6.08 -0.62 -3.05
C SER A 53 -7.01 -1.39 -3.97
N THR A 54 -6.95 -1.18 -5.29
CA THR A 54 -7.76 -1.96 -6.25
C THR A 54 -7.37 -3.44 -6.22
N LEU A 55 -6.07 -3.75 -6.25
CA LEU A 55 -5.57 -5.12 -6.26
C LEU A 55 -5.70 -5.83 -4.90
N GLU A 56 -5.49 -5.12 -3.79
CA GLU A 56 -5.62 -5.68 -2.43
C GLU A 56 -7.06 -6.11 -2.11
N ASN A 57 -8.04 -5.39 -2.65
CA ASN A 57 -9.46 -5.71 -2.46
C ASN A 57 -9.98 -6.77 -3.45
N ASP A 58 -9.20 -7.16 -4.46
CA ASP A 58 -9.59 -8.19 -5.42
C ASP A 58 -9.15 -9.59 -4.93
N PRO A 59 -10.09 -10.51 -4.65
CA PRO A 59 -9.76 -11.86 -4.19
C PRO A 59 -8.92 -12.66 -5.19
N LEU A 60 -8.92 -12.32 -6.49
CA LEU A 60 -8.07 -12.96 -7.50
C LEU A 60 -6.57 -12.70 -7.24
N PHE A 61 -6.24 -11.55 -6.65
CA PHE A 61 -4.89 -11.14 -6.30
C PHE A 61 -4.52 -11.45 -4.84
N ALA A 62 -5.44 -12.00 -4.05
CA ALA A 62 -5.17 -12.44 -2.69
C ALA A 62 -4.05 -13.49 -2.66
N ARG A 63 -3.09 -13.32 -1.73
CA ARG A 63 -2.00 -14.27 -1.53
C ARG A 63 -2.49 -15.52 -0.79
N SER A 64 -2.25 -16.70 -1.36
CA SER A 64 -2.43 -17.98 -0.68
C SER A 64 -1.24 -18.24 0.24
N TYR A 65 -1.33 -17.80 1.51
CA TYR A 65 -0.32 -18.10 2.51
C TYR A 65 -0.39 -19.58 2.91
N GLY A 66 0.70 -20.34 2.73
CA GLY A 66 0.89 -21.65 3.33
C GLY A 66 0.38 -22.88 2.57
N ALA A 67 -0.10 -22.73 1.33
CA ALA A 67 -0.45 -23.87 0.47
C ALA A 67 0.34 -23.80 -0.84
N ASP A 68 1.24 -24.76 -1.05
CA ASP A 68 1.86 -24.95 -2.37
C ASP A 68 0.77 -25.45 -3.32
N LEU A 69 0.27 -24.54 -4.15
CA LEU A 69 -0.67 -24.90 -5.21
C LEU A 69 0.05 -25.74 -6.27
N PRO A 70 -0.57 -26.80 -6.81
CA PRO A 70 -0.03 -27.49 -7.97
C PRO A 70 0.21 -26.53 -9.13
N LEU A 71 1.22 -26.82 -9.96
CA LEU A 71 1.62 -25.96 -11.08
C LEU A 71 0.45 -25.56 -11.99
N GLU A 72 -0.45 -26.50 -12.29
CA GLU A 72 -1.62 -26.22 -13.13
C GLU A 72 -2.56 -25.17 -12.51
N LYS A 73 -2.75 -25.21 -11.19
CA LYS A 73 -3.57 -24.20 -10.50
C LYS A 73 -2.89 -22.82 -10.51
N LEU A 74 -1.58 -22.76 -10.39
CA LEU A 74 -0.84 -21.50 -10.52
C LEU A 74 -0.95 -20.93 -11.94
N ARG A 75 -0.87 -21.78 -12.97
CA ARG A 75 -1.06 -21.37 -14.38
C ARG A 75 -2.46 -20.83 -14.64
N GLU A 76 -3.49 -21.54 -14.17
CA GLU A 76 -4.90 -21.10 -14.26
C GLU A 76 -5.09 -19.72 -13.60
N LEU A 77 -4.60 -19.53 -12.37
CA LEU A 77 -4.71 -18.26 -11.66
C LEU A 77 -3.97 -17.13 -12.37
N ASN A 78 -2.77 -17.39 -12.90
CA ASN A 78 -2.00 -16.37 -13.62
C ASN A 78 -2.69 -15.96 -14.93
N PHE A 79 -3.32 -16.91 -15.65
CA PHE A 79 -4.11 -16.58 -16.83
C PHE A 79 -5.28 -15.65 -16.49
N LEU A 80 -6.00 -15.93 -15.40
CA LEU A 80 -7.10 -15.08 -14.94
C LEU A 80 -6.65 -13.67 -14.55
N ARG A 81 -5.47 -13.53 -13.93
CA ARG A 81 -4.91 -12.23 -13.53
C ARG A 81 -4.45 -11.35 -14.69
N CYS A 82 -4.12 -11.94 -15.84
CA CYS A 82 -3.65 -11.22 -17.03
C CYS A 82 -4.76 -10.83 -18.00
N LYS A 83 -5.97 -11.37 -17.83
CA LYS A 83 -7.11 -11.17 -18.73
C LYS A 83 -7.85 -9.88 -18.41
#